data_AF-A3LNT9-F1
#
_entry.id   AF-A3LNT9-F1
#
_cell.length_a   1.000
_cell.length_b   1.000
_cell.length_c   1.000
_cell.angle_alpha   90.00
_cell.angle_beta   90.00
_cell.angle_gamma   90.00
#
_symmetry.space_group_name_H-M   'P 1'
#
loop_
_entity.id
_entity.type
_entity.pdbx_description
1 polymer ?
#
loop_
_entity_poly.entity_id
_entity_poly.type
_entity_poly.pdbx_seq_one_letter_code
_entity_poly.pdbx_strand_id
1 'polypeptide(L)'
;SSCPIDIPFTCTNSTPIENSCCFESPGGVFVATQFWDYYPAIGDNDSWTLHGLWPDNCDGSWEEFCDDSLNVDSRIKPILVDQFKDPELYEKMARSWKNFNGDDESLWTHEFNKHGTCVRTIRPKCYYNFKQHQNIYDYYKIAVSTYEKLPTYDFFAQEGIVPSDTETYSKKQIDDALTKHFGYPVYFKCNKFNALQEVWYFHHLKGSIKGEEFSRISRLNEPRCPESGIKLYPKGWKPPTVPHPPNPPTGGDRGFIKLPNHPGCLISNGHWYQYGTCATYQLVKSTFGGINLKTSKGFCGFDSLGQFACGPNYSPSKFQFQFNKDTKEIGYGGKYDWCYNPEGKHGTGKFQQIPVKLKDSS
;
A
#
# COMPACT_ATOMS: atom_id res chain seq x y z
N SER A 1 -22.20 -6.05 -19.15
CA SER A 1 -21.77 -7.43 -19.42
C SER A 1 -21.82 -8.19 -18.12
N SER A 2 -22.47 -9.36 -18.07
CA SER A 2 -22.50 -10.25 -16.91
C SER A 2 -21.30 -11.19 -16.96
N CYS A 3 -20.69 -11.46 -15.80
CA CYS A 3 -19.63 -12.46 -15.69
C CYS A 3 -20.21 -13.88 -15.61
N PRO A 4 -19.47 -14.92 -16.05
CA PRO A 4 -19.89 -16.31 -15.84
C PRO A 4 -20.11 -16.61 -14.36
N ILE A 5 -21.18 -17.35 -14.04
CA ILE A 5 -21.57 -17.65 -12.65
C ILE A 5 -20.62 -18.63 -11.95
N ASP A 6 -19.92 -19.44 -12.75
CA ASP A 6 -18.98 -20.49 -12.39
C ASP A 6 -17.53 -19.99 -12.32
N ILE A 7 -17.30 -18.68 -12.47
CA ILE A 7 -15.97 -18.12 -12.34
C ILE A 7 -15.42 -18.40 -10.93
N PRO A 8 -14.20 -18.92 -10.77
CA PRO A 8 -13.65 -19.22 -9.46
C PRO A 8 -13.32 -17.93 -8.70
N PHE A 9 -13.07 -18.07 -7.39
CA PHE A 9 -12.43 -17.02 -6.63
C PHE A 9 -11.03 -16.74 -7.18
N THR A 10 -10.60 -15.49 -7.06
CA THR A 10 -9.23 -15.08 -7.35
C THR A 10 -8.23 -15.90 -6.53
N CYS A 11 -7.03 -16.10 -7.07
CA CYS A 11 -5.94 -16.86 -6.44
C CYS A 11 -6.21 -18.37 -6.18
N THR A 12 -7.35 -18.92 -6.62
CA THR A 12 -7.64 -20.37 -6.47
C THR A 12 -7.53 -21.17 -7.76
N ASN A 13 -7.39 -20.50 -8.91
CA ASN A 13 -7.28 -21.13 -10.22
C ASN A 13 -5.83 -21.50 -10.56
N SER A 14 -5.65 -22.64 -11.22
CA SER A 14 -4.35 -23.07 -11.76
C SER A 14 -4.12 -22.64 -13.22
N THR A 15 -5.19 -22.25 -13.92
CA THR A 15 -5.14 -21.77 -15.31
C THR A 15 -5.51 -20.29 -15.40
N PRO A 16 -4.73 -19.45 -16.11
CA PRO A 16 -5.04 -18.03 -16.28
C PRO A 16 -6.44 -17.81 -16.86
N ILE A 17 -7.22 -16.90 -16.26
CA ILE A 17 -8.50 -16.47 -16.81
C ILE A 17 -8.28 -15.15 -17.55
N GLU A 18 -8.44 -15.17 -18.88
CA GLU A 18 -8.10 -14.02 -19.72
C GLU A 18 -9.04 -12.82 -19.57
N ASN A 19 -10.29 -13.04 -19.14
CA ASN A 19 -11.27 -11.97 -19.02
C ASN A 19 -11.01 -11.10 -17.78
N SER A 20 -10.11 -10.13 -17.92
CA SER A 20 -9.77 -9.12 -16.91
C SER A 20 -10.93 -8.26 -16.38
N CYS A 21 -12.11 -8.30 -17.00
CA CYS A 21 -13.30 -7.62 -16.49
C CYS A 21 -14.13 -8.49 -15.53
N CYS A 22 -13.88 -9.80 -15.52
CA CYS A 22 -14.57 -10.77 -14.68
C CYS A 22 -13.64 -11.53 -13.74
N PHE A 23 -12.33 -11.32 -13.85
CA PHE A 23 -11.35 -11.94 -12.97
C PHE A 23 -10.23 -10.95 -12.67
N GLU A 24 -10.03 -10.65 -11.39
CA GLU A 24 -8.96 -9.74 -10.95
C GLU A 24 -7.65 -10.50 -10.83
N SER A 25 -6.62 -10.05 -11.55
CA SER A 25 -5.30 -10.68 -11.58
C SER A 25 -4.27 -9.71 -12.17
N PRO A 26 -3.05 -9.58 -11.62
CA PRO A 26 -2.49 -10.41 -10.55
C PRO A 26 -2.96 -10.04 -9.14
N GLY A 27 -3.54 -8.84 -8.96
CA GLY A 27 -4.05 -8.30 -7.69
C GLY A 27 -5.31 -8.98 -7.13
N GLY A 28 -5.28 -10.31 -7.01
CA GLY A 28 -6.43 -11.12 -6.63
C GLY A 28 -6.77 -11.13 -5.15
N VAL A 29 -5.92 -10.59 -4.28
CA VAL A 29 -6.20 -10.49 -2.84
C VAL A 29 -6.53 -9.04 -2.49
N PHE A 30 -7.79 -8.79 -2.13
CA PHE A 30 -8.21 -7.48 -1.68
C PHE A 30 -7.99 -7.29 -0.19
N VAL A 31 -7.19 -6.29 0.16
CA VAL A 31 -6.82 -5.96 1.53
C VAL A 31 -7.55 -4.68 1.95
N ALA A 32 -8.51 -4.81 2.87
CA ALA A 32 -9.17 -3.67 3.50
C ALA A 32 -8.38 -3.27 4.76
N THR A 33 -7.81 -2.07 4.74
CA THR A 33 -6.90 -1.60 5.79
C THR A 33 -7.52 -0.47 6.61
N GLN A 34 -7.25 -0.48 7.91
CA GLN A 34 -7.80 0.48 8.86
C GLN A 34 -6.73 1.02 9.80
N PHE A 35 -6.92 2.26 10.26
CA PHE A 35 -6.06 2.95 11.22
C PHE A 35 -6.76 3.25 12.55
N TRP A 36 -5.98 3.10 13.63
CA TRP A 36 -6.26 3.68 14.94
C TRP A 36 -5.27 4.81 15.23
N ASP A 37 -5.62 6.00 14.77
CA ASP A 37 -4.84 7.21 14.99
C ASP A 37 -5.25 7.88 16.31
N TYR A 38 -4.55 7.49 17.38
CA TYR A 38 -4.76 8.04 18.71
C TYR A 38 -4.04 9.38 18.93
N TYR A 39 -2.91 9.61 18.24
CA TYR A 39 -2.13 10.83 18.35
C TYR A 39 -1.44 11.21 17.02
N PRO A 40 -1.85 12.31 16.36
CA PRO A 40 -3.04 13.11 16.67
C PRO A 40 -4.33 12.27 16.62
N ALA A 41 -5.36 12.70 17.35
CA ALA A 41 -6.66 12.02 17.36
C ALA A 41 -7.37 12.24 16.03
N ILE A 42 -7.74 11.16 15.34
CA ILE A 42 -8.44 11.24 14.04
C ILE A 42 -9.64 10.30 14.04
N GLY A 43 -10.80 10.78 13.57
CA GLY A 43 -12.08 10.05 13.60
C GLY A 43 -12.69 9.96 15.00
N ASP A 44 -13.82 9.26 15.13
CA ASP A 44 -14.57 9.19 16.38
C ASP A 44 -13.88 8.28 17.41
N ASN A 45 -14.13 8.49 18.69
CA ASN A 45 -13.47 7.76 19.80
C ASN A 45 -13.77 6.26 19.84
N ASP A 46 -14.77 5.81 19.09
CA ASP A 46 -15.29 4.45 19.02
C ASP A 46 -15.24 3.89 17.58
N SER A 47 -14.41 4.46 16.70
CA SER A 47 -14.25 3.96 15.34
C SER A 47 -12.79 3.89 14.90
N TRP A 48 -12.47 2.84 14.16
CA TRP A 48 -11.26 2.79 13.34
C TRP A 48 -11.51 3.54 12.04
N THR A 49 -10.52 4.21 11.49
CA THR A 49 -10.66 4.94 10.22
C THR A 49 -10.20 4.08 9.05
N LEU A 50 -10.80 4.28 7.88
CA LEU A 50 -10.41 3.64 6.63
C LEU A 50 -9.05 4.18 6.18
N HIS A 51 -8.12 3.27 5.88
CA HIS A 51 -6.85 3.59 5.23
C HIS A 51 -6.96 3.36 3.72
N GLY A 52 -7.40 2.18 3.30
CA GLY A 52 -7.66 1.90 1.89
C GLY A 52 -8.16 0.49 1.58
N LEU A 53 -8.37 0.24 0.29
CA LEU A 53 -8.69 -1.06 -0.27
C LEU A 53 -7.68 -1.38 -1.39
N TRP A 54 -6.83 -2.37 -1.16
CA TRP A 54 -5.66 -2.61 -2.01
C TRP A 54 -5.72 -3.96 -2.71
N PRO A 55 -5.44 -4.03 -4.03
CA PRO A 55 -5.34 -5.29 -4.75
C PRO A 55 -3.89 -5.84 -4.67
N ASP A 56 -3.65 -6.72 -3.72
CA ASP A 56 -2.38 -7.45 -3.58
C ASP A 56 -2.36 -8.69 -4.48
N ASN A 57 -1.16 -9.07 -4.92
CA ASN A 57 -0.92 -10.31 -5.63
C ASN A 57 -1.15 -11.51 -4.72
N CYS A 58 -1.42 -12.67 -5.32
CA CYS A 58 -1.65 -13.91 -4.57
C CYS A 58 -0.46 -14.37 -3.69
N ASP A 59 0.74 -13.87 -3.97
CA ASP A 59 1.96 -14.12 -3.19
C ASP A 59 2.22 -13.08 -2.08
N GLY A 60 1.34 -12.07 -1.94
CA GLY A 60 1.48 -10.98 -0.98
C GLY A 60 2.41 -9.83 -1.42
N SER A 61 2.99 -9.90 -2.63
CA SER A 61 3.52 -8.71 -3.31
C SER A 61 2.39 -7.84 -3.85
N TRP A 62 2.67 -6.66 -4.39
CA TRP A 62 1.63 -5.80 -4.98
C TRP A 62 2.13 -5.02 -6.19
N GLU A 63 1.19 -4.63 -7.04
CA GLU A 63 1.42 -3.61 -8.06
C GLU A 63 1.01 -2.24 -7.49
N GLU A 64 1.67 -1.16 -7.92
CA GLU A 64 1.32 0.21 -7.53
C GLU A 64 1.46 1.16 -8.73
N PHE A 65 0.58 2.17 -8.80
CA PHE A 65 0.55 3.17 -9.87
C PHE A 65 0.42 2.55 -11.27
N CYS A 66 -0.52 1.60 -11.42
CA CYS A 66 -0.56 0.68 -12.56
C CYS A 66 -0.98 1.29 -13.91
N ASP A 67 -1.65 2.43 -13.91
CA ASP A 67 -2.09 3.08 -15.15
C ASP A 67 -2.20 4.59 -14.98
N ASP A 68 -1.19 5.31 -15.48
CA ASP A 68 -1.14 6.77 -15.42
C ASP A 68 -2.33 7.46 -16.11
N SER A 69 -2.93 6.82 -17.11
CA SER A 69 -4.08 7.39 -17.83
C SER A 69 -5.37 7.38 -16.99
N LEU A 70 -5.38 6.61 -15.90
CA LEU A 70 -6.50 6.54 -14.96
C LEU A 70 -6.31 7.44 -13.74
N ASN A 71 -5.14 8.06 -13.57
CA ASN A 71 -4.86 8.90 -12.40
C ASN A 71 -5.88 10.04 -12.27
N VAL A 72 -6.27 10.29 -11.03
CA VAL A 72 -6.99 11.49 -10.62
C VAL A 72 -5.99 12.63 -10.50
N ASP A 73 -6.21 13.69 -11.26
CA ASP A 73 -5.48 14.97 -11.21
C ASP A 73 -6.32 16.12 -10.64
N SER A 74 -7.57 15.83 -10.29
CA SER A 74 -8.58 16.77 -9.76
C SER A 74 -9.02 16.41 -8.35
N ARG A 75 -9.88 17.25 -7.75
CA ARG A 75 -10.53 16.96 -6.47
C ARG A 75 -11.54 15.82 -6.63
N ILE A 76 -11.66 14.97 -5.62
CA ILE A 76 -12.64 13.88 -5.56
C ILE A 76 -14.05 14.41 -5.32
N LYS A 77 -14.21 15.48 -4.52
CA LYS A 77 -15.55 16.02 -4.20
C LYS A 77 -16.42 16.31 -5.44
N PRO A 78 -15.98 17.06 -6.47
CA PRO A 78 -16.81 17.29 -7.65
C PRO A 78 -17.19 16.01 -8.39
N ILE A 79 -16.33 14.99 -8.38
CA ILE A 79 -16.64 13.68 -8.98
C ILE A 79 -17.82 13.05 -8.22
N LEU A 80 -17.71 12.91 -6.90
CA LEU A 80 -18.74 12.23 -6.11
C LEU A 80 -20.04 13.03 -6.06
N VAL A 81 -19.95 14.31 -5.68
CA VAL A 81 -21.10 15.16 -5.38
C VAL A 81 -21.75 15.72 -6.65
N ASP A 82 -20.95 16.29 -7.56
CA ASP A 82 -21.51 17.01 -8.70
C ASP A 82 -21.76 16.10 -9.89
N GLN A 83 -20.85 15.17 -10.18
CA GLN A 83 -20.96 14.30 -11.35
C GLN A 83 -21.82 13.07 -11.08
N PHE A 84 -21.58 12.35 -9.98
CA PHE A 84 -22.32 11.14 -9.63
C PHE A 84 -23.51 11.36 -8.70
N LYS A 85 -23.70 12.59 -8.20
CA LYS A 85 -24.82 12.98 -7.33
C LYS A 85 -24.92 12.15 -6.05
N ASP A 86 -23.77 11.81 -5.48
CA ASP A 86 -23.64 11.00 -4.27
C ASP A 86 -22.94 11.79 -3.14
N PRO A 87 -23.61 12.80 -2.56
CA PRO A 87 -23.06 13.52 -1.42
C PRO A 87 -22.91 12.63 -0.18
N GLU A 88 -23.72 11.57 -0.03
CA GLU A 88 -23.64 10.67 1.11
C GLU A 88 -22.31 9.92 1.13
N LEU A 89 -21.84 9.40 -0.01
CA LEU A 89 -20.52 8.77 -0.11
C LEU A 89 -19.40 9.74 0.28
N TYR A 90 -19.48 11.00 -0.19
CA TYR A 90 -18.49 12.02 0.20
C TYR A 90 -18.49 12.27 1.71
N GLU A 91 -19.65 12.42 2.34
CA GLU A 91 -19.73 12.63 3.80
C GLU A 91 -19.21 11.41 4.59
N LYS A 92 -19.50 10.18 4.13
CA LYS A 92 -18.94 8.96 4.70
C LYS A 92 -17.41 8.97 4.65
N MET A 93 -16.83 9.25 3.48
CA MET A 93 -15.37 9.37 3.32
C MET A 93 -14.79 10.49 4.19
N ALA A 94 -15.43 11.67 4.21
CA ALA A 94 -15.00 12.81 5.01
C ALA A 94 -15.04 12.53 6.52
N ARG A 95 -15.87 11.58 6.97
CA ARG A 95 -15.93 11.13 8.36
C ARG A 95 -14.91 10.05 8.68
N SER A 96 -14.78 9.02 7.83
CA SER A 96 -14.04 7.80 8.19
C SER A 96 -12.73 7.59 7.44
N TRP A 97 -12.47 8.27 6.33
CA TRP A 97 -11.25 8.11 5.52
C TRP A 97 -10.38 9.36 5.63
N LYS A 98 -9.70 9.51 6.76
CA LYS A 98 -9.07 10.76 7.17
C LYS A 98 -7.57 10.76 6.94
N ASN A 99 -7.03 11.92 6.56
CA ASN A 99 -5.59 12.16 6.52
C ASN A 99 -5.11 12.70 7.86
N PHE A 100 -4.26 11.94 8.57
CA PHE A 100 -3.72 12.33 9.87
C PHE A 100 -2.85 13.61 9.85
N ASN A 101 -2.35 14.01 8.68
CA ASN A 101 -1.37 15.08 8.52
C ASN A 101 -1.73 16.11 7.42
N GLY A 102 -3.00 16.22 7.00
CA GLY A 102 -3.34 17.21 5.97
C GLY A 102 -4.74 17.08 5.38
N ASP A 103 -4.82 17.38 4.08
CA ASP A 103 -6.06 17.36 3.29
C ASP A 103 -6.45 15.91 2.97
N ASP A 104 -7.68 15.53 3.32
CA ASP A 104 -8.23 14.19 3.07
C ASP A 104 -8.25 13.87 1.58
N GLU A 105 -8.50 14.88 0.73
CA GLU A 105 -8.56 14.66 -0.72
C GLU A 105 -7.21 14.29 -1.31
N SER A 106 -6.13 14.80 -0.74
CA SER A 106 -4.78 14.40 -1.16
C SER A 106 -4.50 12.92 -0.83
N LEU A 107 -5.02 12.43 0.30
CA LEU A 107 -4.97 11.00 0.64
C LEU A 107 -5.85 10.19 -0.32
N TRP A 108 -7.08 10.60 -0.58
CA TRP A 108 -7.98 9.86 -1.47
C TRP A 108 -7.41 9.78 -2.90
N THR A 109 -6.86 10.87 -3.41
CA THR A 109 -6.14 10.87 -4.69
C THR A 109 -4.95 9.91 -4.65
N HIS A 110 -4.19 9.87 -3.55
CA HIS A 110 -3.08 8.93 -3.38
C HIS A 110 -3.56 7.47 -3.44
N GLU A 111 -4.58 7.12 -2.65
CA GLU A 111 -5.12 5.76 -2.58
C GLU A 111 -5.65 5.28 -3.93
N PHE A 112 -6.38 6.14 -4.65
CA PHE A 112 -6.84 5.78 -5.99
C PHE A 112 -5.67 5.64 -6.99
N ASN A 113 -4.79 6.64 -7.07
CA ASN A 113 -3.70 6.64 -8.05
C ASN A 113 -2.74 5.48 -7.82
N LYS A 114 -2.46 5.14 -6.57
CA LYS A 114 -1.57 4.05 -6.19
C LYS A 114 -2.22 2.67 -6.29
N HIS A 115 -3.43 2.50 -5.75
CA HIS A 115 -4.08 1.20 -5.59
C HIS A 115 -5.30 1.02 -6.50
N GLY A 116 -6.16 2.04 -6.61
CA GLY A 116 -7.35 2.01 -7.46
C GLY A 116 -7.05 1.78 -8.95
N THR A 117 -5.97 2.38 -9.47
CA THR A 117 -5.51 2.17 -10.87
C THR A 117 -5.06 0.73 -11.16
N CYS A 118 -4.76 -0.03 -10.12
CA CYS A 118 -4.36 -1.45 -10.20
C CYS A 118 -5.54 -2.42 -10.22
N VAL A 119 -6.77 -1.95 -9.99
CA VAL A 119 -7.98 -2.78 -10.06
C VAL A 119 -8.43 -2.90 -11.53
N ARG A 120 -8.14 -4.04 -12.17
CA ARG A 120 -8.39 -4.25 -13.60
C ARG A 120 -9.88 -4.40 -13.92
N THR A 121 -10.66 -4.95 -13.00
CA THR A 121 -12.10 -5.22 -13.19
C THR A 121 -12.98 -3.95 -13.20
N ILE A 122 -12.40 -2.77 -12.90
CA ILE A 122 -13.04 -1.44 -13.04
C ILE A 122 -12.37 -0.58 -14.11
N ARG A 123 -11.59 -1.14 -15.03
CA ARG A 123 -11.08 -0.35 -16.15
C ARG A 123 -12.24 0.12 -17.05
N PRO A 124 -12.11 1.25 -17.77
CA PRO A 124 -13.18 1.78 -18.62
C PRO A 124 -13.77 0.76 -19.60
N LYS A 125 -12.94 -0.12 -20.17
CA LYS A 125 -13.37 -1.20 -21.09
C LYS A 125 -14.32 -2.23 -20.44
N CYS A 126 -14.39 -2.29 -19.11
CA CYS A 126 -15.24 -3.20 -18.34
C CYS A 126 -16.63 -2.61 -18.06
N TYR A 127 -16.94 -1.47 -18.65
CA TYR A 127 -18.24 -0.83 -18.62
C TYR A 127 -18.85 -0.83 -20.02
N TYR A 128 -20.14 -1.10 -20.11
CA TYR A 128 -20.86 -1.05 -21.39
C TYR A 128 -20.98 0.38 -21.93
N ASN A 129 -21.34 1.33 -21.05
CA ASN A 129 -21.43 2.76 -21.34
C ASN A 129 -20.64 3.52 -20.27
N PHE A 130 -19.31 3.48 -20.35
CA PHE A 130 -18.45 4.13 -19.37
C PHE A 130 -18.74 5.64 -19.32
N LYS A 131 -19.04 6.14 -18.13
CA LYS A 131 -19.02 7.57 -17.85
C LYS A 131 -17.62 7.93 -17.35
N GLN A 132 -17.11 9.09 -17.76
CA GLN A 132 -15.85 9.61 -17.22
C GLN A 132 -15.87 9.50 -15.68
N HIS A 133 -14.76 9.08 -15.07
CA HIS A 133 -14.62 8.87 -13.62
C HIS A 133 -15.53 7.82 -12.97
N GLN A 134 -16.25 6.99 -13.73
CA GLN A 134 -17.11 5.94 -13.15
C GLN A 134 -16.31 4.90 -12.35
N ASN A 135 -15.10 4.58 -12.81
CA ASN A 135 -14.17 3.71 -12.09
C ASN A 135 -13.71 4.31 -10.76
N ILE A 136 -13.48 5.63 -10.73
CA ILE A 136 -13.09 6.37 -9.51
C ILE A 136 -14.24 6.34 -8.50
N TYR A 137 -15.46 6.66 -8.94
CA TYR A 137 -16.65 6.58 -8.11
C TYR A 137 -16.87 5.17 -7.54
N ASP A 138 -16.84 4.14 -8.40
CA ASP A 138 -17.07 2.75 -7.98
C ASP A 138 -16.00 2.28 -6.98
N TYR A 139 -14.72 2.65 -7.17
CA TYR A 139 -13.65 2.30 -6.23
C TYR A 139 -13.94 2.82 -4.82
N TYR A 140 -14.25 4.11 -4.69
CA TYR A 140 -14.51 4.70 -3.37
C TYR A 140 -15.76 4.13 -2.73
N LYS A 141 -16.84 3.93 -3.51
CA LYS A 141 -18.07 3.31 -3.02
C LYS A 141 -17.82 1.92 -2.45
N ILE A 142 -17.08 1.09 -3.18
CA ILE A 142 -16.76 -0.28 -2.77
C ILE A 142 -15.83 -0.28 -1.56
N ALA A 143 -14.80 0.58 -1.53
CA ALA A 143 -13.90 0.70 -0.39
C ALA A 143 -14.66 1.06 0.90
N VAL A 144 -15.57 2.04 0.83
CA VAL A 144 -16.43 2.43 1.97
C VAL A 144 -17.39 1.29 2.35
N SER A 145 -18.07 0.66 1.39
CA SER A 145 -18.96 -0.48 1.64
C SER A 145 -18.24 -1.65 2.33
N THR A 146 -17.03 -1.97 1.90
CA THR A 146 -16.20 -3.02 2.52
C THR A 146 -15.77 -2.63 3.93
N TYR A 147 -15.38 -1.36 4.14
CA TYR A 147 -15.02 -0.83 5.46
C TYR A 147 -16.19 -0.89 6.46
N GLU A 148 -17.40 -0.48 6.06
CA GLU A 148 -18.58 -0.48 6.93
C GLU A 148 -18.97 -1.89 7.42
N LYS A 149 -18.57 -2.95 6.69
CA LYS A 149 -18.78 -4.36 7.09
C LYS A 149 -17.73 -4.88 8.11
N LEU A 150 -16.73 -4.06 8.46
CA LEU A 150 -15.60 -4.43 9.31
C LEU A 150 -15.48 -3.48 10.52
N PRO A 151 -16.43 -3.51 11.47
CA PRO A 151 -16.42 -2.63 12.65
C PRO A 151 -15.38 -3.09 13.70
N THR A 152 -14.10 -2.83 13.43
CA THR A 152 -12.96 -3.26 14.25
C THR A 152 -13.07 -2.86 15.73
N TYR A 153 -13.60 -1.67 16.01
CA TYR A 153 -13.82 -1.23 17.39
C TYR A 153 -14.79 -2.16 18.12
N ASP A 154 -15.93 -2.49 17.49
CA ASP A 154 -16.95 -3.36 18.07
C ASP A 154 -16.42 -4.78 18.27
N PHE A 155 -15.61 -5.28 17.33
CA PHE A 155 -14.96 -6.58 17.46
C PHE A 155 -14.08 -6.63 18.71
N PHE A 156 -13.30 -5.57 18.98
CA PHE A 156 -12.48 -5.49 20.18
C PHE A 156 -13.31 -5.29 21.44
N ALA A 157 -14.28 -4.37 21.42
CA ALA A 157 -15.11 -4.05 22.58
C ALA A 157 -15.91 -5.26 23.08
N GLN A 158 -16.42 -6.10 22.17
CA GLN A 158 -17.13 -7.35 22.51
C GLN A 158 -16.23 -8.39 23.20
N GLU A 159 -14.90 -8.29 23.04
CA GLU A 159 -13.92 -9.15 23.70
C GLU A 159 -13.23 -8.45 24.90
N GLY A 160 -13.75 -7.29 25.33
CA GLY A 160 -13.20 -6.52 26.45
C GLY A 160 -11.90 -5.79 26.14
N ILE A 161 -11.55 -5.66 24.86
CA ILE A 161 -10.40 -4.90 24.38
C ILE A 161 -10.89 -3.50 24.04
N VAL A 162 -10.61 -2.52 24.92
CA VAL A 162 -11.11 -1.16 24.80
C VAL A 162 -9.97 -0.16 25.00
N PRO A 163 -10.09 1.06 24.47
CA PRO A 163 -9.03 2.05 24.66
C PRO A 163 -8.79 2.36 26.15
N SER A 164 -7.53 2.38 26.57
CA SER A 164 -7.12 2.64 27.96
C SER A 164 -5.73 3.28 28.06
N ASP A 165 -5.56 4.11 29.07
CA ASP A 165 -4.28 4.77 29.37
C ASP A 165 -3.27 3.82 30.03
N THR A 166 -3.76 2.77 30.69
CA THR A 166 -2.97 1.88 31.55
C THR A 166 -3.04 0.42 31.13
N GLU A 167 -4.19 -0.03 30.62
CA GLU A 167 -4.36 -1.43 30.25
C GLU A 167 -3.51 -1.78 29.03
N THR A 168 -3.05 -3.03 29.01
CA THR A 168 -2.31 -3.58 27.88
C THR A 168 -2.79 -4.97 27.55
N TYR A 169 -2.55 -5.39 26.31
CA TYR A 169 -3.04 -6.63 25.74
C TYR A 169 -1.87 -7.48 25.24
N SER A 170 -2.08 -8.79 25.21
CA SER A 170 -1.20 -9.72 24.51
C SER A 170 -1.51 -9.80 23.03
N LYS A 171 -0.51 -10.16 22.21
CA LYS A 171 -0.71 -10.43 20.77
C LYS A 171 -1.81 -11.46 20.56
N LYS A 172 -1.84 -12.50 21.40
CA LYS A 172 -2.86 -13.56 21.33
C LYS A 172 -4.27 -13.02 21.59
N GLN A 173 -4.47 -12.12 22.56
CA GLN A 173 -5.79 -11.53 22.80
C GLN A 173 -6.29 -10.73 21.60
N ILE A 174 -5.43 -9.93 20.98
CA ILE A 174 -5.77 -9.17 19.76
C ILE A 174 -6.12 -10.12 18.61
N ASP A 175 -5.30 -11.16 18.42
CA ASP A 175 -5.47 -12.16 17.37
C ASP A 175 -6.77 -12.97 17.52
N ASP A 176 -7.03 -13.49 18.72
CA ASP A 176 -8.22 -14.26 19.04
C ASP A 176 -9.49 -13.41 18.83
N ALA A 177 -9.47 -12.14 19.27
CA ALA A 177 -10.61 -11.24 19.14
C ALA A 177 -10.96 -10.96 17.68
N LEU A 178 -9.97 -10.59 16.86
CA LEU A 178 -10.20 -10.34 15.45
C LEU A 178 -10.62 -11.62 14.72
N THR A 179 -9.98 -12.76 15.02
CA THR A 179 -10.29 -14.05 14.39
C THR A 179 -11.71 -14.51 14.69
N LYS A 180 -12.18 -14.31 15.93
CA LYS A 180 -13.54 -14.69 16.34
C LYS A 180 -14.62 -13.97 15.55
N HIS A 181 -14.43 -12.69 15.25
CA HIS A 181 -15.42 -11.87 14.53
C HIS A 181 -15.26 -11.91 13.02
N PHE A 182 -14.02 -12.00 12.52
CA PHE A 182 -13.76 -12.08 11.08
C PHE A 182 -13.91 -13.50 10.52
N GLY A 183 -13.61 -14.52 11.33
CA GLY A 183 -13.60 -15.94 10.96
C GLY A 183 -12.24 -16.47 10.50
N TYR A 184 -11.24 -15.59 10.35
CA TYR A 184 -9.88 -15.92 9.92
C TYR A 184 -8.85 -15.06 10.66
N PRO A 185 -7.59 -15.51 10.79
CA PRO A 185 -6.52 -14.68 11.34
C PRO A 185 -6.33 -13.38 10.57
N VAL A 186 -6.31 -12.27 11.29
CA VAL A 186 -6.21 -10.90 10.76
C VAL A 186 -4.80 -10.36 10.98
N TYR A 187 -4.28 -9.55 10.05
CA TYR A 187 -3.02 -8.86 10.26
C TYR A 187 -3.24 -7.61 11.11
N PHE A 188 -2.31 -7.33 12.01
CA PHE A 188 -2.28 -6.08 12.74
C PHE A 188 -0.85 -5.64 13.03
N LYS A 189 -0.68 -4.35 13.24
CA LYS A 189 0.64 -3.74 13.43
C LYS A 189 0.61 -2.70 14.53
N CYS A 190 1.70 -2.68 15.29
CA CYS A 190 1.97 -1.71 16.32
C CYS A 190 2.97 -0.68 15.80
N ASN A 191 2.85 0.54 16.31
CA ASN A 191 3.86 1.57 16.12
C ASN A 191 5.07 1.34 17.05
N LYS A 192 6.06 2.23 16.97
CA LYS A 192 7.30 2.16 17.76
C LYS A 192 7.10 2.23 19.29
N PHE A 193 5.91 2.57 19.78
CA PHE A 193 5.57 2.66 21.20
C PHE A 193 4.78 1.44 21.70
N ASN A 194 4.71 0.37 20.88
CA ASN A 194 3.88 -0.80 21.08
C ASN A 194 2.37 -0.49 21.11
N ALA A 195 1.95 0.66 20.56
CA ALA A 195 0.54 0.97 20.42
C ALA A 195 0.00 0.39 19.12
N LEU A 196 -1.13 -0.31 19.18
CA LEU A 196 -1.83 -0.84 18.02
C LEU A 196 -2.20 0.32 17.08
N GLN A 197 -1.90 0.17 15.79
CA GLN A 197 -2.02 1.25 14.81
C GLN A 197 -2.79 0.82 13.57
N GLU A 198 -2.57 -0.41 13.07
CA GLU A 198 -3.19 -0.86 11.82
C GLU A 198 -3.82 -2.25 11.99
N VAL A 199 -4.93 -2.47 11.28
CA VAL A 199 -5.60 -3.78 11.14
C VAL A 199 -5.95 -3.97 9.66
N TRP A 200 -5.58 -5.11 9.08
CA TRP A 200 -5.77 -5.42 7.66
C TRP A 200 -6.53 -6.72 7.47
N TYR A 201 -7.62 -6.67 6.70
CA TYR A 201 -8.53 -7.77 6.41
C TYR A 201 -8.38 -8.23 4.96
N PHE A 202 -8.17 -9.52 4.76
CA PHE A 202 -7.82 -10.08 3.44
C PHE A 202 -9.02 -10.82 2.84
N HIS A 203 -9.21 -10.65 1.54
CA HIS A 203 -10.32 -11.26 0.81
C HIS A 203 -9.88 -11.76 -0.57
N HIS A 204 -10.36 -12.93 -0.97
CA HIS A 204 -10.50 -13.24 -2.39
C HIS A 204 -11.75 -12.55 -2.95
N LEU A 205 -11.81 -12.41 -4.27
CA LEU A 205 -12.93 -11.85 -5.00
C LEU A 205 -13.48 -12.89 -5.98
N LYS A 206 -14.80 -12.95 -6.16
CA LYS A 206 -15.42 -13.67 -7.27
C LYS A 206 -16.00 -12.67 -8.28
N GLY A 207 -15.65 -12.82 -9.55
CA GLY A 207 -16.14 -11.93 -10.60
C GLY A 207 -15.46 -10.56 -10.64
N SER A 208 -16.21 -9.53 -11.04
CA SER A 208 -15.78 -8.13 -10.99
C SER A 208 -15.92 -7.58 -9.57
N ILE A 209 -15.01 -6.68 -9.15
CA ILE A 209 -15.10 -6.02 -7.83
C ILE A 209 -16.44 -5.27 -7.64
N LYS A 210 -17.06 -4.83 -8.75
CA LYS A 210 -18.39 -4.18 -8.74
C LYS A 210 -19.51 -5.07 -8.21
N GLY A 211 -19.31 -6.39 -8.19
CA GLY A 211 -20.23 -7.34 -7.59
C GLY A 211 -20.07 -7.49 -6.07
N GLU A 212 -18.97 -6.99 -5.50
CA GLU A 212 -18.64 -7.06 -4.06
C GLU A 212 -18.69 -8.48 -3.47
N GLU A 213 -18.48 -9.52 -4.30
CA GLU A 213 -18.45 -10.92 -3.85
C GLU A 213 -17.09 -11.27 -3.23
N PHE A 214 -16.80 -10.64 -2.09
CA PHE A 214 -15.60 -10.89 -1.31
C PHE A 214 -15.74 -12.13 -0.44
N SER A 215 -14.74 -13.02 -0.49
CA SER A 215 -14.59 -14.15 0.43
C SER A 215 -13.43 -13.91 1.36
N ARG A 216 -13.66 -13.96 2.67
CA ARG A 216 -12.65 -13.71 3.71
C ARG A 216 -11.58 -14.80 3.67
N ILE A 217 -10.32 -14.42 3.86
CA ILE A 217 -9.19 -15.35 3.95
C ILE A 217 -8.28 -14.98 5.12
N SER A 218 -7.37 -15.90 5.47
CA SER A 218 -6.31 -15.62 6.44
C SER A 218 -5.35 -14.55 5.93
N ARG A 219 -4.77 -13.78 6.85
CA ARG A 219 -3.65 -12.88 6.58
C ARG A 219 -2.52 -13.56 5.80
N LEU A 220 -1.86 -12.79 4.96
CA LEU A 220 -0.68 -13.23 4.19
C LEU A 220 0.65 -13.04 4.94
N ASN A 221 0.64 -12.25 6.02
CA ASN A 221 1.84 -11.88 6.78
C ASN A 221 1.56 -11.93 8.28
N GLU A 222 2.60 -12.17 9.09
CA GLU A 222 2.48 -12.18 10.55
C GLU A 222 2.34 -10.77 11.16
N PRO A 223 1.58 -10.61 12.26
CA PRO A 223 1.38 -9.33 12.93
C PRO A 223 2.68 -8.71 13.44
N ARG A 224 2.82 -7.41 13.25
CA ARG A 224 3.99 -6.63 13.68
C ARG A 224 3.74 -5.93 15.01
N CYS A 225 3.57 -6.72 16.05
CA CYS A 225 3.44 -6.28 17.44
C CYS A 225 4.31 -7.16 18.37
N PRO A 226 4.68 -6.70 19.56
CA PRO A 226 5.28 -7.56 20.59
C PRO A 226 4.29 -8.63 21.07
N GLU A 227 4.78 -9.69 21.72
CA GLU A 227 3.93 -10.76 22.27
C GLU A 227 3.02 -10.28 23.41
N SER A 228 3.45 -9.27 24.17
CA SER A 228 2.69 -8.66 25.26
C SER A 228 2.96 -7.16 25.39
N GLY A 229 2.14 -6.48 26.20
CA GLY A 229 2.28 -5.04 26.44
C GLY A 229 1.80 -4.16 25.28
N ILE A 230 0.92 -4.69 24.41
CA ILE A 230 0.30 -3.93 23.34
C ILE A 230 -0.66 -2.92 23.96
N LYS A 231 -0.55 -1.65 23.56
CA LYS A 231 -1.45 -0.59 24.02
C LYS A 231 -2.52 -0.30 22.98
N LEU A 232 -3.74 -0.06 23.42
CA LEU A 232 -4.78 0.58 22.64
C LEU A 232 -5.11 1.89 23.33
N TYR A 233 -4.43 2.98 22.97
CA TYR A 233 -4.62 4.26 23.66
C TYR A 233 -5.94 4.93 23.24
N PRO A 234 -6.65 5.61 24.15
CA PRO A 234 -7.76 6.48 23.78
C PRO A 234 -7.31 7.54 22.78
N LYS A 235 -8.17 7.89 21.84
CA LYS A 235 -7.87 8.98 20.92
C LYS A 235 -7.71 10.28 21.71
N GLY A 236 -6.64 11.01 21.41
CA GLY A 236 -6.25 12.23 22.13
C GLY A 236 -5.29 11.97 23.29
N TRP A 237 -4.97 10.70 23.58
CA TRP A 237 -3.92 10.37 24.54
C TRP A 237 -2.59 10.99 24.10
N LYS A 238 -2.01 11.78 24.99
CA LYS A 238 -0.71 12.40 24.77
C LYS A 238 0.32 11.59 25.55
N PRO A 239 1.41 11.14 24.89
CA PRO A 239 2.52 10.60 25.64
C PRO A 239 2.98 11.64 26.67
N PRO A 240 3.30 11.25 27.91
CA PRO A 240 3.98 12.13 28.85
C PRO A 240 5.17 12.77 28.15
N THR A 241 5.47 14.04 28.44
CA THR A 241 6.67 14.71 27.90
C THR A 241 7.92 14.05 28.47
N VAL A 242 8.27 12.88 27.93
CA VAL A 242 9.58 12.27 28.16
C VAL A 242 10.56 13.13 27.38
N PRO A 243 11.66 13.62 27.99
CA PRO A 243 12.76 14.18 27.23
C PRO A 243 13.08 13.18 26.13
N HIS A 244 12.88 13.57 24.87
CA HIS A 244 13.26 12.69 23.77
C HIS A 244 14.73 12.34 24.02
N PRO A 245 15.09 11.05 24.14
CA PRO A 245 16.47 10.67 23.91
C PRO A 245 16.85 11.34 22.58
N PRO A 246 18.04 11.95 22.45
CA PRO A 246 18.46 12.51 21.18
C PRO A 246 18.14 11.47 20.11
N ASN A 247 17.43 11.90 19.04
CA ASN A 247 17.05 11.00 17.97
C ASN A 247 18.26 10.12 17.69
N PRO A 248 18.14 8.78 17.83
CA PRO A 248 19.26 7.91 17.47
C PRO A 248 19.69 8.36 16.08
N PRO A 249 21.00 8.57 15.85
CA PRO A 249 21.48 9.20 14.62
C PRO A 249 20.77 8.50 13.48
N THR A 250 19.96 9.26 12.74
CA THR A 250 19.28 8.75 11.55
C THR A 250 20.39 8.13 10.73
N GLY A 251 20.45 6.79 10.67
CA GLY A 251 21.35 6.09 9.76
C GLY A 251 21.17 6.76 8.42
N GLY A 252 22.25 7.35 7.90
CA GLY A 252 22.15 8.51 7.03
C GLY A 252 21.09 8.34 5.95
N ASP A 253 20.30 9.38 5.70
CA ASP A 253 19.32 9.42 4.60
C ASP A 253 19.99 9.44 3.21
N ARG A 254 21.29 9.08 3.16
CA ARG A 254 22.15 9.05 1.98
C ARG A 254 23.08 7.86 2.04
N GLY A 255 23.28 7.20 0.91
CA GLY A 255 24.19 6.07 0.81
C GLY A 255 24.49 5.68 -0.63
N PHE A 256 25.24 4.58 -0.77
CA PHE A 256 25.50 3.95 -2.07
C PHE A 256 24.67 2.66 -2.16
N ILE A 257 24.03 2.43 -3.29
CA ILE A 257 23.34 1.15 -3.55
C ILE A 257 24.34 0.21 -4.23
N LYS A 258 24.56 -0.95 -3.60
CA LYS A 258 25.55 -1.96 -3.99
C LYS A 258 24.93 -3.35 -3.89
N LEU A 259 25.37 -4.25 -4.76
CA LEU A 259 25.19 -5.68 -4.57
C LEU A 259 26.29 -6.19 -3.62
N PRO A 260 25.92 -6.87 -2.51
CA PRO A 260 26.91 -7.44 -1.60
C PRO A 260 27.89 -8.34 -2.35
N ASN A 261 29.18 -8.26 -2.01
CA ASN A 261 30.25 -9.10 -2.57
C ASN A 261 30.44 -9.00 -4.10
N HIS A 262 29.97 -7.93 -4.75
CA HIS A 262 30.21 -7.67 -6.17
C HIS A 262 30.92 -6.34 -6.38
N PRO A 263 31.91 -6.27 -7.31
CA PRO A 263 32.58 -5.02 -7.65
C PRO A 263 31.62 -4.10 -8.40
N GLY A 264 31.60 -2.82 -8.02
CA GLY A 264 30.75 -1.81 -8.62
C GLY A 264 29.64 -1.32 -7.70
N CYS A 265 28.73 -0.55 -8.31
CA CYS A 265 27.60 0.08 -7.64
C CYS A 265 26.65 0.69 -8.66
N LEU A 266 25.48 1.12 -8.19
CA LEU A 266 24.61 1.97 -9.00
C LEU A 266 25.19 3.38 -9.14
N ILE A 267 25.07 3.93 -10.35
CA ILE A 267 25.46 5.29 -10.70
C ILE A 267 24.24 6.18 -10.93
N SER A 268 24.47 7.48 -11.15
CA SER A 268 23.41 8.51 -10.97
C SER A 268 22.18 8.37 -11.88
N ASN A 269 22.27 7.60 -12.98
CA ASN A 269 21.16 7.29 -13.88
C ASN A 269 20.39 6.01 -13.51
N GLY A 270 20.81 5.27 -12.48
CA GLY A 270 20.17 4.01 -12.05
C GLY A 270 20.83 2.73 -12.57
N HIS A 271 21.82 2.81 -13.48
CA HIS A 271 22.50 1.62 -13.99
C HIS A 271 23.62 1.12 -13.06
N TRP A 272 23.91 -0.18 -13.14
CA TRP A 272 25.09 -0.78 -12.50
C TRP A 272 26.34 -0.46 -13.30
N TYR A 273 27.41 -0.10 -12.59
CA TYR A 273 28.70 0.17 -13.17
C TYR A 273 29.84 -0.36 -12.31
N GLN A 274 30.68 -1.23 -12.89
CA GLN A 274 31.73 -1.94 -12.15
C GLN A 274 32.95 -1.07 -11.81
N TYR A 275 33.30 -0.12 -12.69
CA TYR A 275 34.60 0.57 -12.63
C TYR A 275 34.49 2.08 -12.34
N GLY A 276 33.30 2.60 -12.04
CA GLY A 276 33.10 4.02 -11.81
C GLY A 276 32.85 4.42 -10.36
N THR A 277 32.65 5.72 -10.17
CA THR A 277 32.28 6.29 -8.89
C THR A 277 30.81 6.03 -8.59
N CYS A 278 30.53 5.46 -7.43
CA CYS A 278 29.18 5.25 -6.95
C CYS A 278 28.42 6.56 -6.80
N ALA A 279 27.16 6.56 -7.22
CA ALA A 279 26.30 7.71 -6.96
C ALA A 279 25.74 7.65 -5.54
N THR A 280 25.65 8.83 -4.91
CA THR A 280 24.91 8.97 -3.67
C THR A 280 23.42 9.01 -3.96
N TYR A 281 22.69 8.07 -3.36
CA TYR A 281 21.24 8.03 -3.33
C TYR A 281 20.76 8.66 -2.04
N GLN A 282 19.80 9.57 -2.15
CA GLN A 282 19.08 10.14 -1.01
C GLN A 282 17.74 9.42 -0.84
N LEU A 283 17.43 9.03 0.40
CA LEU A 283 16.13 8.53 0.81
C LEU A 283 15.26 9.73 1.20
N VAL A 284 14.20 9.98 0.44
CA VAL A 284 13.27 11.09 0.70
C VAL A 284 11.95 10.48 1.16
N LYS A 285 11.51 10.75 2.40
CA LYS A 285 10.24 10.21 2.90
C LYS A 285 9.07 10.71 2.07
N SER A 286 8.14 9.81 1.72
CA SER A 286 6.88 10.16 1.08
C SER A 286 5.82 10.52 2.14
N THR A 287 4.89 11.39 1.78
CA THR A 287 3.81 11.87 2.68
C THR A 287 2.90 10.73 3.15
N PHE A 288 2.61 9.76 2.28
CA PHE A 288 1.64 8.68 2.52
C PHE A 288 2.30 7.31 2.75
N GLY A 289 3.58 7.30 3.11
CA GLY A 289 4.34 6.08 3.37
C GLY A 289 5.30 5.69 2.26
N GLY A 290 6.30 4.87 2.60
CA GLY A 290 7.43 4.55 1.74
C GLY A 290 8.46 5.67 1.61
N ILE A 291 9.38 5.50 0.67
CA ILE A 291 10.45 6.45 0.35
C ILE A 291 10.57 6.67 -1.16
N ASN A 292 11.00 7.86 -1.53
CA ASN A 292 11.48 8.20 -2.85
C ASN A 292 13.00 8.09 -2.87
N LEU A 293 13.56 7.59 -3.98
CA LEU A 293 15.00 7.60 -4.22
C LEU A 293 15.35 8.79 -5.11
N LYS A 294 16.41 9.52 -4.74
CA LYS A 294 16.88 10.68 -5.50
C LYS A 294 18.38 10.68 -5.67
N THR A 295 18.85 10.96 -6.88
CA THR A 295 20.27 11.17 -7.20
C THR A 295 20.50 12.62 -7.65
N SER A 296 21.72 12.95 -8.07
CA SER A 296 22.02 14.22 -8.73
C SER A 296 21.31 14.40 -10.09
N LYS A 297 20.75 13.34 -10.68
CA LYS A 297 20.01 13.40 -11.95
C LYS A 297 18.51 13.61 -11.78
N GLY A 298 17.98 13.44 -10.59
CA GLY A 298 16.55 13.55 -10.29
C GLY A 298 16.04 12.41 -9.43
N PHE A 299 14.72 12.27 -9.36
CA PHE A 299 14.11 11.12 -8.70
C PHE A 299 14.31 9.85 -9.53
N CYS A 300 14.08 8.70 -8.89
CA CYS A 300 14.19 7.40 -9.52
C CYS A 300 12.82 6.71 -9.62
N GLY A 301 12.73 5.79 -10.57
CA GLY A 301 11.53 5.00 -10.86
C GLY A 301 11.85 3.88 -11.82
N PHE A 302 10.85 3.43 -12.57
CA PHE A 302 11.00 2.45 -13.63
C PHE A 302 10.65 3.07 -14.98
N ASP A 303 11.43 2.74 -16.01
CA ASP A 303 11.14 3.13 -17.38
C ASP A 303 10.08 2.21 -18.02
N SER A 304 9.73 2.47 -19.29
CA SER A 304 8.74 1.68 -20.03
C SER A 304 9.15 0.23 -20.28
N LEU A 305 10.42 -0.13 -20.02
CA LEU A 305 10.95 -1.49 -20.12
C LEU A 305 11.06 -2.16 -18.74
N GLY A 306 10.56 -1.52 -17.68
CA GLY A 306 10.64 -2.03 -16.30
C GLY A 306 12.05 -1.94 -15.70
N GLN A 307 12.93 -1.12 -16.28
CA GLN A 307 14.30 -0.94 -15.77
C GLN A 307 14.34 0.21 -14.78
N PHE A 308 15.07 0.01 -13.68
CA PHE A 308 15.30 1.06 -12.69
C PHE A 308 16.17 2.16 -13.27
N ALA A 309 15.69 3.39 -13.17
CA ALA A 309 16.37 4.56 -13.72
C ALA A 309 16.11 5.81 -12.88
N CYS A 310 17.01 6.78 -12.98
CA CYS A 310 16.92 8.06 -12.29
C CYS A 310 17.15 9.23 -13.26
N GLY A 311 16.36 10.29 -13.11
CA GLY A 311 16.33 11.39 -14.07
C GLY A 311 15.25 12.43 -13.78
N PRO A 312 15.18 13.52 -14.59
CA PRO A 312 14.23 14.59 -14.38
C PRO A 312 12.77 14.20 -14.71
N ASN A 313 12.58 13.13 -15.49
CA ASN A 313 11.25 12.68 -15.92
C ASN A 313 10.54 11.77 -14.91
N TYR A 314 11.21 11.38 -13.83
CA TYR A 314 10.61 10.55 -12.77
C TYR A 314 10.00 11.44 -11.71
N SER A 315 8.73 11.20 -11.40
CA SER A 315 7.98 11.95 -10.38
C SER A 315 7.97 11.19 -9.06
N PRO A 316 8.17 11.86 -7.91
CA PRO A 316 8.04 11.25 -6.59
C PRO A 316 6.60 10.85 -6.23
N SER A 317 5.62 11.25 -7.04
CA SER A 317 4.22 10.84 -6.91
C SER A 317 3.91 9.52 -7.59
N LYS A 318 4.82 8.98 -8.42
CA LYS A 318 4.59 7.79 -9.25
C LYS A 318 5.28 6.52 -8.77
N PHE A 319 6.27 6.64 -7.91
CA PHE A 319 7.08 5.50 -7.46
C PHE A 319 7.33 5.61 -5.97
N GLN A 320 7.03 4.55 -5.21
CA GLN A 320 7.32 4.51 -3.78
C GLN A 320 8.10 3.24 -3.44
N PHE A 321 9.36 3.43 -3.07
CA PHE A 321 10.25 2.34 -2.65
C PHE A 321 10.04 2.02 -1.18
N GLN A 322 10.37 0.78 -0.82
CA GLN A 322 10.50 0.34 0.58
C GLN A 322 11.97 0.32 0.97
N PHE A 323 12.27 0.67 2.22
CA PHE A 323 13.61 0.51 2.79
C PHE A 323 13.54 -0.31 4.07
N ASN A 324 14.13 -1.50 4.05
CA ASN A 324 14.26 -2.33 5.22
C ASN A 324 15.40 -1.81 6.08
N LYS A 325 15.08 -1.29 7.27
CA LYS A 325 16.08 -0.70 8.16
C LYS A 325 17.01 -1.73 8.80
N ASP A 326 16.60 -2.99 8.88
CA ASP A 326 17.38 -4.04 9.52
C ASP A 326 18.37 -4.64 8.51
N THR A 327 17.90 -4.99 7.31
CA THR A 327 18.74 -5.56 6.25
C THR A 327 19.44 -4.50 5.38
N LYS A 328 19.00 -3.24 5.46
CA LYS A 328 19.44 -2.12 4.60
C LYS A 328 19.12 -2.31 3.12
N GLU A 329 18.11 -3.12 2.81
CA GLU A 329 17.68 -3.41 1.44
C GLU A 329 16.63 -2.40 0.95
N ILE A 330 16.64 -2.16 -0.35
CA ILE A 330 15.62 -1.38 -1.06
C ILE A 330 14.69 -2.37 -1.77
N GLY A 331 13.39 -2.17 -1.62
CA GLY A 331 12.37 -2.94 -2.32
C GLY A 331 11.39 -2.05 -3.08
N TYR A 332 10.57 -2.67 -3.91
CA TYR A 332 9.45 -2.05 -4.60
C TYR A 332 8.33 -3.08 -4.77
N GLY A 333 7.07 -2.69 -4.52
CA GLY A 333 5.93 -3.61 -4.61
C GLY A 333 6.05 -4.84 -3.69
N GLY A 334 6.77 -4.73 -2.57
CA GLY A 334 7.05 -5.84 -1.66
C GLY A 334 8.18 -6.78 -2.13
N LYS A 335 8.76 -6.55 -3.30
CA LYS A 335 9.87 -7.33 -3.86
C LYS A 335 11.21 -6.68 -3.52
N TYR A 336 12.16 -7.47 -3.04
CA TYR A 336 13.51 -7.03 -2.67
C TYR A 336 14.61 -7.67 -3.53
N ASP A 337 14.25 -8.64 -4.37
CA ASP A 337 15.18 -9.27 -5.30
C ASP A 337 15.36 -8.41 -6.55
N TRP A 338 16.60 -8.02 -6.82
CA TRP A 338 17.01 -7.26 -8.00
C TRP A 338 17.90 -8.11 -8.89
N CYS A 339 17.81 -7.93 -10.21
CA CYS A 339 18.70 -8.59 -11.17
C CYS A 339 19.22 -7.62 -12.23
N TYR A 340 20.35 -8.00 -12.83
CA TYR A 340 20.85 -7.34 -14.03
C TYR A 340 19.92 -7.61 -15.21
N ASN A 341 19.84 -6.65 -16.12
CA ASN A 341 19.28 -6.84 -17.45
C ASN A 341 20.42 -6.76 -18.50
N PRO A 342 21.07 -7.90 -18.85
CA PRO A 342 22.20 -7.91 -19.76
C PRO A 342 21.85 -7.47 -21.19
N GLU A 343 20.59 -7.58 -21.61
CA GLU A 343 20.14 -7.20 -22.94
C GLU A 343 20.19 -5.69 -23.14
N GLY A 344 19.97 -4.91 -22.07
CA GLY A 344 20.05 -3.45 -22.08
C GLY A 344 21.46 -2.89 -21.85
N LYS A 345 22.49 -3.75 -21.78
CA LYS A 345 23.86 -3.29 -21.52
C LYS A 345 24.36 -2.40 -22.67
N HIS A 346 25.04 -1.33 -22.32
CA HIS A 346 25.61 -0.40 -23.30
C HIS A 346 26.99 0.09 -22.87
N GLY A 347 27.76 0.58 -23.84
CA GLY A 347 29.20 0.82 -23.67
C GLY A 347 30.02 -0.47 -23.82
N THR A 348 31.35 -0.33 -23.78
CA THR A 348 32.29 -1.44 -24.02
C THR A 348 33.40 -1.49 -22.99
N GLY A 349 33.93 -2.68 -22.73
CA GLY A 349 35.02 -2.92 -21.78
C GLY A 349 34.72 -2.31 -20.42
N LYS A 350 35.68 -1.52 -19.91
CA LYS A 350 35.57 -0.86 -18.60
C LYS A 350 34.47 0.20 -18.49
N PHE A 351 33.88 0.64 -19.61
CA PHE A 351 32.81 1.65 -19.65
C PHE A 351 31.41 1.06 -19.76
N GLN A 352 31.30 -0.28 -19.74
CA GLN A 352 30.02 -0.96 -19.85
C GLN A 352 29.13 -0.69 -18.62
N GLN A 353 27.91 -0.22 -18.86
CA GLN A 353 26.86 -0.07 -17.86
C GLN A 353 25.77 -1.11 -18.11
N ILE A 354 25.19 -1.60 -17.03
CA ILE A 354 24.18 -2.66 -17.08
C ILE A 354 22.91 -2.16 -16.38
N PRO A 355 21.77 -2.10 -17.06
CA PRO A 355 20.50 -1.80 -16.40
C PRO A 355 20.14 -2.83 -15.35
N VAL A 356 19.39 -2.41 -14.35
CA VAL A 356 18.89 -3.28 -13.28
C VAL A 356 17.37 -3.24 -13.25
N LYS A 357 16.76 -4.35 -12.89
CA LYS A 357 15.31 -4.48 -12.74
C LYS A 357 14.96 -5.30 -11.50
N LEU A 358 13.71 -5.25 -11.07
CA LEU A 358 13.20 -6.23 -10.11
C LEU A 358 13.21 -7.60 -10.76
N LYS A 359 13.51 -8.63 -9.99
CA LYS A 359 13.42 -10.00 -10.44
C LYS A 359 11.94 -10.33 -10.69
N ASP A 360 11.66 -10.89 -11.87
CA ASP A 360 10.31 -11.37 -12.19
C ASP A 360 9.92 -12.48 -11.19
N SER A 361 8.65 -12.51 -10.76
CA SER A 361 8.15 -13.62 -9.94
C SER A 361 8.26 -14.90 -10.78
N SER A 362 9.06 -15.86 -10.32
CA SER A 362 9.30 -17.14 -10.98
C SER A 362 8.08 -18.05 -10.97
#